data_AF-A0A971DWS5-F1
#
_entry.id   AF-A0A971DWS5-F1
#
_cell.length_a   1.000
_cell.length_b   1.000
_cell.length_c   1.000
_cell.angle_alpha   90.00
_cell.angle_beta   90.00
_cell.angle_gamma   90.00
#
_symmetry.space_group_name_H-M   'P 1'
#
loop_
_entity.id
_entity.type
_entity.pdbx_description
1 polymer ?
#
loop_
_entity_poly.entity_id
_entity_poly.type
_entity_poly.pdbx_seq_one_letter_code
_entity_poly.pdbx_strand_id
1 'polypeptide(L)' 'MSGFYSDLSYSDELKEGVDFYMNPKGFRVMTEMYLRNRGWCCGNGCTHCPYHPKAIKGNTNLRTK' A
#
# COMPACT_ATOMS: atom_id res chain seq x y z
N MET A 1 -20.71 21.06 -27.68
CA MET A 1 -19.66 20.14 -28.19
C MET A 1 -18.86 19.65 -27.00
N SER A 2 -18.58 18.36 -27.00
CA SER A 2 -17.90 17.51 -26.00
C SER A 2 -16.63 18.11 -25.38
N GLY A 3 -16.58 18.24 -24.04
CA GLY A 3 -15.34 18.63 -23.37
C GLY A 3 -15.33 18.56 -21.84
N PHE A 4 -16.15 17.72 -21.20
CA PHE A 4 -16.29 17.72 -19.73
C PHE A 4 -15.90 16.40 -19.03
N TYR A 5 -15.33 15.39 -19.70
CA TYR A 5 -15.13 14.06 -19.09
C TYR A 5 -13.90 13.28 -19.61
N SER A 6 -12.70 13.88 -19.68
CA SER A 6 -11.52 13.12 -20.15
C SER A 6 -10.19 13.32 -19.41
N ASP A 7 -10.10 14.18 -18.41
CA ASP A 7 -8.81 14.40 -17.67
C ASP A 7 -8.82 13.87 -16.22
N LEU A 8 -9.89 13.20 -15.80
CA LEU A 8 -9.88 12.46 -14.53
C LEU A 8 -9.24 11.08 -14.73
N SER A 9 -8.00 11.04 -15.24
CA SER A 9 -7.17 9.83 -15.13
C SER A 9 -6.68 9.76 -13.69
N TYR A 10 -7.55 9.28 -12.79
CA TYR A 10 -7.19 8.81 -11.47
C TYR A 10 -6.35 7.53 -11.66
N SER A 11 -5.09 7.71 -12.05
CA SER A 11 -4.10 6.67 -12.19
C SER A 11 -3.57 6.34 -10.80
N ASP A 12 -4.37 5.60 -10.04
CA ASP A 12 -3.88 4.81 -8.91
C ASP A 12 -3.01 3.70 -9.53
N GLU A 13 -1.73 4.00 -9.80
CA GLU A 13 -0.76 3.12 -10.48
C GLU A 13 -0.32 1.91 -9.61
N LEU A 14 -1.24 1.37 -8.81
CA LEU A 14 -0.98 0.18 -8.02
C LEU A 14 -0.96 -1.03 -8.95
N LYS A 15 0.18 -1.73 -8.99
CA LYS A 15 0.33 -2.94 -9.81
C LYS A 15 -0.05 -4.18 -9.00
N GLU A 16 -1.05 -4.92 -9.48
CA GLU A 16 -1.39 -6.22 -8.90
C GLU A 16 -0.20 -7.20 -9.02
N GLY A 17 0.08 -7.92 -7.94
CA GLY A 17 1.25 -8.80 -7.80
C GLY A 17 2.51 -8.10 -7.29
N VAL A 18 2.60 -6.76 -7.40
CA VAL A 18 3.74 -5.98 -6.87
C VAL A 18 3.32 -5.21 -5.62
N ASP A 19 2.31 -4.36 -5.74
CA ASP A 19 1.88 -3.46 -4.66
C ASP A 19 0.79 -4.08 -3.79
N PHE A 20 -0.07 -4.89 -4.39
CA PHE A 20 -1.13 -5.61 -3.70
C PHE A 20 -1.46 -6.91 -4.43
N TYR A 21 -2.17 -7.81 -3.77
CA TYR A 21 -2.79 -8.97 -4.39
C TYR A 21 -4.23 -9.11 -3.89
N MET A 22 -5.10 -9.67 -4.72
CA MET A 22 -6.45 -10.02 -4.32
C MET A 22 -6.45 -11.39 -3.65
N ASN A 23 -6.96 -11.48 -2.43
CA ASN A 23 -7.13 -12.78 -1.78
C ASN A 23 -8.37 -13.52 -2.33
N PRO A 24 -8.50 -14.84 -2.11
CA PRO A 24 -9.66 -15.61 -2.59
C PRO A 24 -11.00 -15.14 -2.01
N LYS A 25 -10.97 -14.34 -0.93
CA LYS A 25 -12.14 -13.73 -0.30
C LYS A 25 -12.52 -12.37 -0.90
N GLY A 26 -11.81 -11.91 -1.93
CA GLY A 26 -12.06 -10.65 -2.63
C GLY A 26 -11.49 -9.40 -1.95
N PHE A 27 -10.62 -9.53 -0.94
CA PHE A 27 -9.98 -8.38 -0.30
C PHE A 27 -8.63 -8.06 -0.95
N ARG A 28 -8.38 -6.77 -1.16
CA ARG A 28 -7.08 -6.22 -1.56
C ARG A 28 -6.11 -6.28 -0.36
N VAL A 29 -5.06 -7.08 -0.48
CA VAL A 29 -3.99 -7.19 0.53
C VAL A 29 -2.74 -6.50 0.01
N MET A 30 -2.29 -5.46 0.70
CA MET A 30 -1.06 -4.73 0.32
C MET A 30 0.18 -5.57 0.65
N THR A 31 1.16 -5.54 -0.24
CA THR A 31 2.43 -6.25 -0.04
C THR A 31 3.36 -5.47 0.90
N GLU A 32 4.37 -6.16 1.42
CA GLU A 32 5.45 -5.53 2.18
C GLU A 32 6.18 -4.46 1.33
N MET A 33 6.32 -4.71 0.03
CA MET A 33 6.99 -3.79 -0.91
C MET A 33 6.24 -2.46 -1.03
N TYR A 34 4.91 -2.51 -1.19
CA TYR A 34 4.09 -1.31 -1.20
C TYR A 34 4.18 -0.54 0.12
N LEU A 35 4.04 -1.25 1.24
CA LEU A 35 4.11 -0.63 2.56
C LEU A 35 5.47 0.01 2.83
N ARG A 36 6.55 -0.55 2.27
CA ARG A 36 7.89 0.02 2.30
C ARG A 36 8.00 1.26 1.40
N ASN A 37 7.49 1.21 0.17
CA ASN A 37 7.50 2.33 -0.78
C ASN A 37 6.67 3.52 -0.26
N ARG A 38 5.58 3.26 0.46
CA ARG A 38 4.78 4.27 1.16
C ARG A 38 5.61 5.08 2.16
N GLY A 39 6.67 4.50 2.72
CA GLY A 39 7.63 5.19 3.58
C GLY A 39 7.21 5.43 5.02
N TRP A 40 6.04 4.95 5.48
CA TRP A 40 5.63 5.05 6.88
C TRP A 40 4.68 3.93 7.35
N CYS A 41 4.74 3.62 8.64
CA CYS A 41 3.86 2.66 9.30
C CYS A 41 2.51 3.29 9.66
N CYS A 42 1.42 2.65 9.25
CA CYS A 42 0.06 3.15 9.53
C CYS A 42 -0.42 2.95 10.97
N GLY A 43 0.26 2.15 11.78
CA GLY A 43 -0.15 1.83 13.15
C GLY A 43 -1.14 0.66 13.28
N ASN A 44 -1.59 0.05 12.18
CA ASN A 44 -2.63 -0.99 12.20
C ASN A 44 -2.15 -2.40 12.65
N GLY A 45 -0.89 -2.55 13.08
CA GLY A 45 -0.38 -3.84 13.58
C GLY A 45 -0.37 -4.99 12.57
N CYS A 46 -0.18 -4.71 11.28
CA CYS A 46 -0.24 -5.71 10.21
C CYS A 46 0.82 -6.84 10.39
N THR A 47 0.46 -8.07 10.03
CA THR A 47 1.38 -9.23 10.14
C THR A 47 2.65 -9.05 9.30
N HIS A 48 2.48 -8.59 8.06
CA HIS A 48 3.55 -8.33 7.08
C HIS A 48 4.07 -6.88 7.12
N CYS A 49 3.96 -6.20 8.26
CA CYS A 49 4.49 -4.85 8.41
C CYS A 49 6.02 -4.85 8.18
N PRO A 50 6.55 -4.06 7.21
CA PRO A 50 7.99 -3.93 7.02
C PRO A 50 8.67 -3.16 8.15
N TYR A 51 7.91 -2.43 8.96
CA TYR A 51 8.45 -1.55 10.00
C TYR A 51 8.62 -2.24 11.35
N HIS A 52 9.67 -1.87 12.08
CA HIS A 52 9.92 -2.27 13.46
C HIS A 52 10.27 -1.02 14.31
N PRO A 53 9.68 -0.82 15.50
CA PRO A 53 8.62 -1.62 16.11
C PRO A 53 7.30 -1.55 15.31
N LYS A 54 6.50 -2.62 15.39
CA LYS A 54 5.20 -2.69 14.70
C LYS A 54 4.16 -1.79 15.40
N ALA A 55 3.12 -1.40 14.66
CA ALA A 55 1.97 -0.64 15.18
C ALA A 55 2.29 0.77 15.72
N ILE A 56 3.43 1.36 15.36
CA ILE A 56 3.76 2.74 15.69
C ILE A 56 3.42 3.63 14.48
N LYS A 57 2.37 4.44 14.60
CA LYS A 57 1.96 5.36 13.53
C LYS A 57 3.09 6.35 13.22
N GLY A 58 3.46 6.46 11.95
CA GLY A 58 4.54 7.34 11.49
C GLY A 58 5.95 6.75 11.62
N ASN A 59 6.09 5.51 12.07
CA ASN A 59 7.40 4.86 12.09
C ASN A 59 7.93 4.65 10.66
N THR A 60 9.16 5.08 10.42
CA THR A 60 9.88 4.90 9.15
C THR A 60 11.01 3.87 9.25
N ASN A 61 11.26 3.33 10.45
CA ASN A 61 12.29 2.34 10.69
C ASN A 61 11.87 0.98 10.14
N LEU A 62 12.55 0.56 9.08
CA LEU A 62 12.36 -0.75 8.48
C LEU A 62 13.01 -1.83 9.34
N ARG A 63 12.36 -2.98 9.42
CA ARG A 63 12.92 -4.20 10.00
C ARG A 63 13.99 -4.71 9.03
N THR A 64 15.25 -4.45 9.32
CA THR A 64 16.37 -5.15 8.68
C THR A 64 16.28 -6.63 9.04
N LYS A 65 16.33 -7.47 8.00
CA LYS A 65 16.21 -8.93 8.09
C LYS A 65 17.60 -9.55 8.01
#